data_AF-A0A4D4KRI7-F1
#
_entry.id   AF-A0A4D4KRI7-F1
#
_cell.length_a   1.000
_cell.length_b   1.000
_cell.length_c   1.000
_cell.angle_alpha   90.00
_cell.angle_beta   90.00
_cell.angle_gamma   90.00
#
_symmetry.space_group_name_H-M   'P 1'
#
loop_
_entity.id
_entity.type
_entity.pdbx_description
1 polymer ?
#
loop_
_entity_poly.entity_id
_entity_poly.type
_entity_poly.pdbx_seq_one_letter_code
_entity_poly.pdbx_strand_id
1 'polypeptide(L)'
;MLDLCREHGIAWAPYFPLGSGFPELPKVADQPAVREVATRLGATPSQVGLAWVLTRGPQTLLIPGTRSIDHLEKNLAAADVMFDKEALAVLEG
;
A
#
# COMPACT_ATOMS: atom_id res chain seq x y z
N MET A 1 -16.81 -2.04 -7.25
CA MET A 1 -15.85 -2.87 -8.00
C MET A 1 -15.12 -3.85 -7.09
N LEU A 2 -14.41 -3.39 -6.05
CA LEU A 2 -13.72 -4.28 -5.11
C LEU A 2 -14.66 -5.32 -4.47
N ASP A 3 -15.85 -4.90 -4.01
CA ASP A 3 -16.82 -5.83 -3.40
C ASP A 3 -17.35 -6.85 -4.41
N LEU A 4 -17.58 -6.44 -5.65
CA LEU A 4 -17.97 -7.33 -6.75
C LEU A 4 -16.87 -8.38 -7.03
N CYS A 5 -15.60 -7.95 -7.07
CA CYS A 5 -14.47 -8.86 -7.20
C CYS A 5 -14.44 -9.87 -6.04
N ARG A 6 -14.68 -9.42 -4.81
CA ARG A 6 -14.74 -10.29 -3.63
C ARG A 6 -15.89 -11.30 -3.71
N GLU A 7 -17.09 -10.84 -4.06
CA GLU A 7 -18.29 -11.66 -4.17
C GLU A 7 -18.14 -12.79 -5.20
N HIS A 8 -17.44 -12.52 -6.30
CA HIS A 8 -17.27 -13.48 -7.40
C HIS A 8 -15.92 -14.21 -7.43
N GLY A 9 -15.06 -14.03 -6.41
CA GLY A 9 -13.75 -14.68 -6.38
C GLY A 9 -12.79 -14.22 -7.48
N ILE A 10 -12.92 -12.97 -7.93
CA ILE A 10 -12.10 -12.37 -8.98
C ILE A 10 -10.96 -11.58 -8.33
N ALA A 11 -9.73 -11.79 -8.78
CA ALA A 11 -8.58 -10.98 -8.34
C ALA A 11 -8.77 -9.51 -8.72
N TRP A 12 -8.50 -8.61 -7.76
CA TRP A 12 -8.54 -7.17 -7.95
C TRP A 12 -7.12 -6.60 -7.92
N ALA A 13 -6.65 -6.13 -9.07
CA ALA A 13 -5.34 -5.50 -9.22
C ALA A 13 -5.50 -4.00 -9.54
N PRO A 14 -5.41 -3.09 -8.55
CA PRO A 14 -5.57 -1.66 -8.78
C PRO A 14 -4.42 -1.06 -9.58
N TYR A 15 -4.78 -0.19 -10.53
CA TYR A 15 -3.82 0.69 -11.19
C TYR A 15 -3.48 1.87 -10.27
N PHE A 16 -2.21 2.30 -10.26
CA PHE A 16 -1.70 3.42 -9.44
C PHE A 16 -1.94 3.27 -7.92
N PRO A 17 -1.56 2.16 -7.27
CA PRO A 17 -1.81 1.94 -5.84
C PRO A 17 -1.09 2.95 -4.92
N LEU A 18 0.01 3.57 -5.37
CA LEU A 18 0.74 4.59 -4.61
C LEU A 18 0.57 6.02 -5.16
N GLY A 19 -0.36 6.20 -6.11
CA GLY A 19 -0.42 7.40 -6.92
C GLY A 19 0.67 7.44 -7.98
N SER A 20 1.04 8.64 -8.40
CA SER A 20 1.85 8.86 -9.60
C SER A 20 3.36 8.85 -9.34
N GLY A 21 4.13 8.33 -10.31
CA GLY A 21 5.59 8.52 -10.36
C GLY A 21 6.02 9.90 -10.89
N PHE A 22 5.09 10.74 -11.34
CA PHE A 22 5.35 12.07 -11.87
C PHE A 22 5.57 13.09 -10.73
N PRO A 23 6.50 14.06 -10.87
CA PRO A 23 6.86 14.99 -9.80
C PRO A 23 5.70 15.83 -9.25
N GLU A 24 4.83 16.32 -10.13
CA GLU A 24 3.78 17.30 -9.81
C GLU A 24 2.46 16.69 -9.34
N LEU A 25 2.38 15.35 -9.24
CA LEU A 25 1.15 14.66 -8.89
C LEU A 25 1.22 14.09 -7.47
N PRO A 26 0.08 14.06 -6.73
CA PRO A 26 0.04 13.53 -5.38
C PRO A 26 0.53 12.08 -5.30
N LYS A 27 1.24 11.78 -4.21
CA LYS A 27 1.78 10.45 -3.90
C LYS A 27 1.30 10.02 -2.53
N VAL A 28 0.94 8.75 -2.39
CA VAL A 28 0.56 8.17 -1.10
C VAL A 28 1.71 8.31 -0.08
N ALA A 29 2.95 8.14 -0.53
CA ALA A 29 4.15 8.28 0.30
C ALA A 29 4.37 9.70 0.88
N ASP A 30 3.70 10.71 0.32
CA ASP A 30 3.80 12.10 0.78
C ASP A 30 2.72 12.49 1.78
N GLN A 31 1.70 11.65 1.97
CA GLN A 31 0.61 11.92 2.90
C GLN A 31 1.09 11.90 4.36
N PRO A 32 0.77 12.92 5.18
CA PRO A 32 1.21 12.99 6.58
C PRO A 32 0.88 11.75 7.41
N ALA A 33 -0.37 11.25 7.31
CA ALA A 33 -0.81 10.05 8.02
C ALA A 33 0.02 8.80 7.66
N VAL A 34 0.37 8.65 6.37
CA VAL A 34 1.19 7.54 5.89
C VAL A 34 2.61 7.63 6.43
N ARG A 35 3.19 8.85 6.47
CA ARG A 35 4.52 9.08 7.03
C ARG A 35 4.57 8.85 8.52
N GLU A 36 3.55 9.28 9.26
CA GLU A 36 3.41 9.03 10.70
C GLU A 36 3.41 7.53 11.01
N VAL A 37 2.55 6.77 10.32
CA VAL A 37 2.47 5.32 10.51
C VAL A 37 3.76 4.63 10.09
N ALA A 38 4.40 5.08 9.01
CA ALA A 38 5.68 4.54 8.57
C ALA A 38 6.77 4.70 9.65
N THR A 39 6.86 5.89 10.27
CA THR A 39 7.76 6.13 11.40
C THR A 39 7.44 5.22 12.59
N ARG A 40 6.16 5.10 12.96
CA ARG A 40 5.74 4.23 14.09
C ARG A 40 6.12 2.77 13.87
N LEU A 41 5.91 2.25 12.66
CA LEU A 41 6.10 0.83 12.34
C LEU A 41 7.51 0.49 11.86
N GLY A 42 8.42 1.46 11.74
CA GLY A 42 9.76 1.23 11.22
C GLY A 42 9.78 0.79 9.75
N ALA A 43 8.77 1.22 8.98
CA ALA A 43 8.60 0.89 7.56
C ALA A 43 8.81 2.15 6.69
N THR A 44 8.92 1.95 5.37
CA THR A 44 8.89 3.09 4.43
C THR A 44 7.45 3.51 4.13
N PRO A 45 7.19 4.79 3.79
CA PRO A 45 5.85 5.24 3.41
C PRO A 45 5.24 4.45 2.24
N SER A 46 6.06 4.04 1.26
CA SER A 46 5.62 3.19 0.16
C SER A 46 5.19 1.80 0.64
N GLN A 47 5.92 1.19 1.57
CA GLN A 47 5.54 -0.10 2.17
C GLN A 47 4.21 0.02 2.92
N VAL A 48 4.02 1.08 3.72
CA VAL A 48 2.75 1.35 4.39
C VAL A 48 1.60 1.48 3.39
N GLY A 49 1.79 2.25 2.32
CA GLY A 49 0.76 2.41 1.29
C GLY A 49 0.39 1.09 0.61
N LEU A 50 1.39 0.29 0.20
CA LEU A 50 1.14 -1.02 -0.41
C LEU A 50 0.47 -1.99 0.57
N ALA A 51 0.99 -2.09 1.79
CA ALA A 51 0.43 -2.96 2.83
C ALA A 51 -1.02 -2.61 3.14
N TRP A 52 -1.35 -1.32 3.24
CA TRP A 52 -2.72 -0.86 3.49
C TRP A 52 -3.69 -1.21 2.35
N VAL A 53 -3.22 -1.27 1.10
CA VAL A 53 -4.05 -1.77 -0.01
C VAL A 53 -4.27 -3.27 0.11
N LEU A 54 -3.27 -4.05 0.55
CA LEU A 54 -3.43 -5.50 0.77
C LEU A 54 -4.44 -5.82 1.88
N THR A 55 -4.67 -4.92 2.86
CA THR A 55 -5.70 -5.13 3.89
C THR A 55 -7.13 -5.12 3.36
N ARG A 56 -7.35 -4.69 2.11
CA ARG A 56 -8.69 -4.63 1.47
C ARG A 56 -9.29 -6.01 1.17
N GLY A 57 -8.51 -7.07 1.33
CA GLY A 57 -8.98 -8.45 1.32
C GLY A 57 -8.10 -9.39 0.50
N PRO A 58 -8.33 -10.71 0.62
CA PRO A 58 -7.49 -11.75 0.00
C PRO A 58 -7.52 -11.72 -1.53
N GLN A 59 -8.53 -11.08 -2.14
CA GLN A 59 -8.63 -10.88 -3.58
C GLN A 59 -7.73 -9.75 -4.10
N THR A 60 -7.13 -8.94 -3.23
CA THR A 60 -6.30 -7.81 -3.63
C THR A 60 -4.90 -8.26 -4.02
N LEU A 61 -4.50 -7.91 -5.24
CA LEU A 61 -3.18 -8.19 -5.80
C LEU A 61 -2.48 -6.87 -6.14
N LEU A 62 -1.20 -6.74 -5.80
CA LEU A 62 -0.38 -5.59 -6.18
C LEU A 62 0.69 -5.98 -7.20
N ILE A 63 0.90 -5.10 -8.18
CA ILE A 63 1.95 -5.21 -9.21
C ILE A 63 2.82 -3.94 -9.20
N PRO A 64 3.51 -3.62 -8.09
CA PRO A 64 4.27 -2.38 -7.97
C PRO A 64 5.47 -2.40 -8.93
N GLY A 65 5.63 -1.33 -9.70
CA GLY A 65 6.74 -1.20 -10.64
C GLY A 65 8.09 -1.13 -9.94
N THR A 66 9.10 -1.76 -10.53
CA THR A 66 10.49 -1.68 -10.07
C THR A 66 11.44 -1.77 -11.27
N ARG A 67 12.66 -1.25 -11.10
CA ARG A 67 13.76 -1.31 -12.08
C ARG A 67 15.06 -1.86 -11.49
N SER A 68 15.06 -2.26 -10.22
CA SER A 68 16.23 -2.79 -9.52
C SER A 68 15.81 -3.85 -8.49
N ILE A 69 16.76 -4.71 -8.11
CA ILE A 69 16.54 -5.74 -7.09
C ILE A 69 16.28 -5.10 -5.73
N ASP A 70 17.06 -4.12 -5.30
CA ASP A 70 16.86 -3.42 -4.03
C ASP A 70 15.44 -2.82 -3.89
N HIS A 71 14.88 -2.32 -4.99
CA HIS A 71 13.54 -1.75 -4.99
C HIS A 71 12.46 -2.84 -5.05
N LEU A 72 12.74 -3.98 -5.69
CA LEU A 72 11.91 -5.17 -5.60
C LEU A 72 11.84 -5.68 -4.15
N GLU A 73 12.97 -5.80 -3.46
CA GLU A 73 13.04 -6.25 -2.07
C GLU A 73 12.23 -5.34 -1.13
N LYS A 74 12.32 -4.01 -1.32
CA LYS A 74 11.50 -3.05 -0.58
C LYS A 74 10.01 -3.24 -0.84
N ASN A 75 9.61 -3.49 -2.08
CA ASN A 75 8.21 -3.78 -2.44
C ASN A 75 7.72 -5.08 -1.77
N LEU A 76 8.54 -6.13 -1.76
CA LEU A 76 8.19 -7.42 -1.14
C LEU A 76 8.02 -7.28 0.38
N ALA A 77 8.89 -6.53 1.05
CA ALA A 77 8.81 -6.28 2.50
C ALA A 77 7.54 -5.50 2.92
N ALA A 78 6.73 -4.98 1.99
CA ALA A 78 5.41 -4.45 2.31
C ALA A 78 4.46 -5.55 2.85
N ALA A 79 4.66 -6.81 2.48
CA ALA A 79 3.86 -7.93 2.98
C ALA A 79 4.07 -8.20 4.47
N ASP A 80 5.20 -7.76 5.04
CA ASP A 80 5.56 -7.96 6.43
C ASP A 80 5.09 -6.81 7.35
N VAL A 81 4.48 -5.76 6.79
CA VAL A 81 3.94 -4.64 7.57
C VAL A 81 2.65 -5.06 8.26
N MET A 82 2.73 -5.16 9.58
CA MET A 82 1.58 -5.49 10.44
C MET A 82 1.02 -4.21 11.06
N PHE A 83 -0.24 -3.90 10.75
CA PHE A 83 -0.91 -2.76 11.35
C PHE A 83 -1.58 -3.13 12.69
N ASP A 84 -1.30 -2.34 13.72
CA ASP A 84 -2.13 -2.30 14.92
C ASP A 84 -3.37 -1.41 14.71
N LYS A 85 -4.27 -1.42 15.69
CA LYS A 85 -5.55 -0.70 15.60
C LYS A 85 -5.35 0.80 15.46
N GLU A 86 -4.38 1.36 16.18
CA GLU A 86 -4.11 2.79 16.14
C GLU A 86 -3.51 3.21 14.79
N ALA A 87 -2.60 2.40 14.22
CA ALA A 87 -2.05 2.65 12.90
C ALA A 87 -3.14 2.60 11.81
N LEU A 88 -4.07 1.64 11.88
CA LEU A 88 -5.21 1.60 10.97
C LEU A 88 -6.11 2.83 11.13
N ALA A 89 -6.43 3.21 12.37
CA ALA A 89 -7.27 4.37 12.65
C ALA A 89 -6.68 5.67 12.08
N VAL A 90 -5.35 5.85 12.16
CA VAL A 90 -4.66 7.01 11.55
C VAL A 90 -4.80 7.03 10.03
N LEU A 91 -4.83 5.87 9.36
CA LEU A 91 -4.94 5.79 7.90
C LEU A 91 -6.39 5.88 7.38
N GLU A 92 -7.38 5.74 8.26
CA GLU A 92 -8.81 5.75 7.93
C GLU A 92 -9.53 7.06 8.34
N GLY A 93 -8.85 7.94 9.07
CA GLY A 93 -9.31 9.29 9.40
C GLY A 93 -9.06 10.30 8.28
#